data_AF-A0A957F175-F1
#
_entry.id   AF-A0A957F175-F1
#
_cell.length_a   1.000
_cell.length_b   1.000
_cell.length_c   1.000
_cell.angle_alpha   90.00
_cell.angle_beta   90.00
_cell.angle_gamma   90.00
#
_symmetry.space_group_name_H-M   'P 1'
#
loop_
_entity.id
_entity.type
_entity.pdbx_description
1 polymer ?
#
loop_
_entity_poly.entity_id
_entity_poly.type
_entity_poly.pdbx_seq_one_letter_code
_entity_poly.pdbx_strand_id
1 'polypeptide(L)'
;MSNWTPDILSFGLGILVGGLLLLAAQRLGPILWRWGQRQRGRAQQRFIEARASLDVRIKGETAVFAQQQHLGRNWADLNQVFVAPRFLAPQTDVDPEQLPDWGAVQLNYLWPELAAGVATPHVPEMTLNRLLRIARRVVVSAEPGAGKTTLLAHVAYRCAQATHDGEDAFLAPLMPILAHVADLDLTTAQAHPLSPLVGVLLAQGDELNRRAVYDLVNRRARAGRLLLLLDGWDELGEAGRTAVFAWLQALLQRYGDCRMILSAGPTGYGPLLSLDFTPTVMRPWRLSEVEAFAARWARVLSNNPLPTGRYWRPGRTALQTAQRFWL
;
A
#
# COMPACT_ATOMS: atom_id res chain seq x y z
N MET A 1 -9.20 -32.92 -71.52
CA MET A 1 -9.91 -31.86 -70.78
C MET A 1 -10.75 -32.54 -69.71
N SER A 2 -10.24 -32.63 -68.47
CA SER A 2 -10.94 -33.28 -67.36
C SER A 2 -11.94 -32.30 -66.75
N ASN A 3 -13.22 -32.64 -66.82
CA ASN A 3 -14.32 -31.86 -66.25
C ASN A 3 -14.16 -31.79 -64.72
N TRP A 4 -13.82 -30.59 -64.22
CA TRP A 4 -13.90 -30.26 -62.81
C TRP A 4 -15.37 -30.01 -62.46
N THR A 5 -15.99 -30.91 -61.71
CA THR A 5 -17.32 -30.69 -61.11
C THR A 5 -17.14 -30.25 -59.66
N PRO A 6 -17.54 -29.03 -59.27
CA PRO A 6 -17.42 -28.60 -57.88
C PRO A 6 -18.33 -29.46 -56.99
N ASP A 7 -17.72 -30.14 -56.02
CA ASP A 7 -18.42 -30.91 -55.01
C ASP A 7 -19.09 -29.97 -54.00
N ILE A 8 -20.42 -29.86 -54.14
CA ILE A 8 -21.28 -29.00 -53.32
C ILE A 8 -21.17 -29.36 -51.83
N LEU A 9 -20.86 -30.62 -51.51
CA LEU A 9 -20.68 -31.07 -50.12
C LEU A 9 -19.42 -30.44 -49.51
N SER A 10 -18.31 -30.44 -50.24
CA SER A 10 -17.06 -29.78 -49.83
C SER A 10 -17.24 -28.27 -49.63
N PHE A 11 -18.06 -27.61 -50.46
CA PHE A 11 -18.38 -26.19 -50.31
C PHE A 11 -19.23 -25.92 -49.04
N GLY A 12 -20.26 -26.74 -48.79
CA GLY A 12 -21.09 -26.63 -47.59
C GLY A 12 -20.30 -26.87 -46.30
N LEU A 13 -19.39 -27.84 -46.32
CA LEU A 13 -18.51 -28.16 -45.19
C LEU A 13 -17.54 -27.01 -44.90
N GLY A 14 -17.02 -26.36 -45.95
CA GLY A 14 -16.17 -25.17 -45.82
C GLY A 14 -16.89 -23.99 -45.15
N ILE A 15 -18.15 -23.73 -45.50
CA ILE A 15 -18.97 -22.68 -44.87
C ILE A 15 -19.23 -23.00 -43.40
N LEU A 16 -19.53 -24.26 -43.07
CA LEU A 16 -19.84 -24.68 -41.70
C LEU A 16 -18.62 -24.59 -40.79
N VAL A 17 -17.45 -25.05 -41.27
CA VAL A 17 -16.17 -24.93 -40.56
C VAL A 17 -15.77 -23.45 -40.44
N GLY A 18 -15.91 -22.66 -41.50
CA GLY A 18 -15.65 -21.23 -41.47
C GLY A 18 -16.53 -20.49 -40.47
N GLY A 19 -17.82 -20.80 -40.42
CA GLY A 19 -18.78 -20.24 -39.45
C GLY A 19 -18.45 -20.61 -38.00
N LEU A 20 -18.08 -21.86 -37.75
CA LEU A 20 -17.64 -22.33 -36.42
C LEU A 20 -16.35 -21.64 -35.96
N LEU A 21 -15.36 -21.49 -36.87
CA LEU A 21 -14.12 -20.78 -36.57
C LEU A 21 -14.38 -19.28 -36.30
N LEU A 22 -15.28 -18.65 -37.05
CA LEU A 22 -15.65 -17.25 -36.83
C LEU A 22 -16.35 -17.06 -35.48
N LEU A 23 -17.28 -17.94 -35.11
CA LEU A 23 -17.95 -17.94 -33.81
C LEU A 23 -16.97 -18.18 -32.66
N ALA A 24 -16.03 -19.12 -32.82
CA ALA A 24 -14.97 -19.38 -31.85
C ALA A 24 -14.06 -18.16 -31.68
N ALA A 25 -13.67 -17.50 -32.77
CA ALA A 25 -12.87 -16.28 -32.74
C ALA A 25 -13.62 -15.12 -32.07
N GLN A 26 -14.92 -14.95 -32.30
CA GLN A 26 -15.72 -13.91 -31.66
C GLN A 26 -15.95 -14.16 -30.17
N ARG A 27 -16.12 -15.43 -29.74
CA ARG A 27 -16.31 -15.76 -28.32
C ARG A 27 -15.00 -15.82 -27.51
N LEU A 28 -13.94 -16.38 -28.09
CA LEU A 28 -12.64 -16.56 -27.41
C LEU A 28 -11.70 -15.37 -27.62
N GLY A 29 -11.90 -14.56 -28.66
CA GLY A 29 -11.15 -13.34 -28.94
C GLY A 29 -11.07 -12.36 -27.76
N PRO A 30 -12.18 -11.96 -27.11
CA PRO A 30 -12.13 -11.05 -25.96
C PRO A 30 -11.47 -11.69 -24.72
N ILE A 31 -11.52 -13.02 -24.56
CA ILE A 31 -10.88 -13.74 -23.45
C ILE A 31 -9.37 -13.85 -23.68
N LEU A 32 -8.96 -14.20 -24.90
CA LEU A 32 -7.56 -14.29 -25.33
C LEU A 32 -6.90 -12.92 -25.43
N TRP A 33 -7.64 -11.86 -25.77
CA TRP A 33 -7.15 -10.48 -25.75
C TRP A 33 -6.92 -9.99 -24.32
N ARG A 34 -7.83 -10.30 -23.38
CA ARG A 34 -7.63 -10.04 -21.93
C ARG A 34 -6.44 -10.82 -21.35
N TRP A 35 -6.20 -12.05 -21.82
CA TRP A 35 -5.00 -12.83 -21.48
C TRP A 35 -3.72 -12.26 -22.12
N GLY A 36 -3.81 -11.86 -23.39
CA GLY A 36 -2.71 -11.31 -24.17
C GLY A 36 -2.23 -9.96 -23.65
N GLN A 37 -3.12 -9.10 -23.15
CA GLN A 37 -2.72 -7.84 -22.50
C GLN A 37 -2.07 -8.06 -21.13
N ARG A 38 -2.49 -9.08 -20.37
CA ARG A 38 -1.83 -9.48 -19.11
C ARG A 38 -0.44 -10.11 -19.30
N GLN A 39 -0.21 -10.78 -20.43
CA GLN A 39 1.08 -11.46 -20.73
C GLN A 39 2.06 -10.56 -21.48
N ARG A 40 1.62 -9.73 -22.43
CA ARG A 40 2.51 -8.85 -23.23
C ARG A 40 3.15 -7.74 -22.39
N GLY A 41 2.43 -7.20 -21.41
CA GLY A 41 3.02 -6.27 -20.43
C GLY A 41 4.12 -6.93 -19.61
N ARG A 42 3.88 -8.15 -19.10
CA ARG A 42 4.84 -8.91 -18.28
C ARG A 42 6.09 -9.37 -19.04
N ALA A 43 5.95 -9.81 -20.28
CA ALA A 43 7.08 -10.30 -21.08
C ALA A 43 8.01 -9.16 -21.54
N GLN A 44 7.46 -8.00 -21.91
CA GLN A 44 8.26 -6.81 -22.25
C GLN A 44 8.86 -6.14 -21.01
N GLN A 45 8.13 -6.09 -19.89
CA GLN A 45 8.64 -5.61 -18.60
C GLN A 45 9.80 -6.47 -18.10
N ARG A 46 9.70 -7.81 -18.13
CA ARG A 46 10.79 -8.72 -17.71
C ARG A 46 12.09 -8.53 -18.50
N PHE A 47 12.01 -8.21 -19.79
CA PHE A 47 13.19 -7.91 -20.61
C PHE A 47 13.82 -6.55 -20.28
N ILE A 48 13.04 -5.56 -19.85
CA ILE A 48 13.53 -4.25 -19.39
C ILE A 48 14.08 -4.35 -17.96
N GLU A 49 13.43 -5.11 -17.09
CA GLU A 49 13.82 -5.40 -15.70
C GLU A 49 15.13 -6.18 -15.61
N ALA A 50 15.40 -7.08 -16.55
CA ALA A 50 16.67 -7.81 -16.64
C ALA A 50 17.89 -6.89 -16.88
N ARG A 51 17.68 -5.69 -17.44
CA ARG A 51 18.69 -4.62 -17.61
C ARG A 51 18.53 -3.47 -16.61
N ALA A 52 17.46 -3.45 -15.82
CA ALA A 52 17.20 -2.40 -14.86
C ALA A 52 18.20 -2.50 -13.70
N SER A 53 18.63 -1.35 -13.19
CA SER A 53 19.49 -1.33 -12.00
C SER A 53 18.78 -2.04 -10.84
N LEU A 54 19.55 -2.65 -9.93
CA LEU A 54 19.01 -3.37 -8.77
C LEU A 54 18.00 -2.52 -7.96
N ASP A 55 18.19 -1.19 -7.94
CA ASP A 55 17.26 -0.25 -7.31
C ASP A 55 15.88 -0.24 -7.98
N VAL A 56 15.83 -0.21 -9.31
CA VAL A 56 14.57 -0.24 -10.06
C VAL A 56 13.84 -1.57 -9.84
N ARG A 57 14.58 -2.69 -9.80
CA ARG A 57 14.00 -4.00 -9.49
C ARG A 57 13.37 -4.03 -8.10
N ILE A 58 14.10 -3.59 -7.08
CA ILE A 58 13.57 -3.57 -5.71
C ILE A 58 12.36 -2.65 -5.60
N LYS A 59 12.40 -1.46 -6.21
CA LYS A 59 11.22 -0.57 -6.26
C LYS A 59 10.03 -1.26 -6.95
N GLY A 60 10.25 -1.97 -8.05
CA GLY A 60 9.21 -2.76 -8.72
C GLY A 60 8.58 -3.80 -7.80
N GLU A 61 9.40 -4.62 -7.12
CA GLU A 61 8.91 -5.63 -6.16
C GLU A 61 8.17 -4.98 -4.99
N THR A 62 8.69 -3.88 -4.43
CA THR A 62 8.02 -3.14 -3.37
C THR A 62 6.67 -2.57 -3.84
N ALA A 63 6.57 -2.08 -5.07
CA ALA A 63 5.30 -1.59 -5.62
C ALA A 63 4.26 -2.71 -5.76
N VAL A 64 4.66 -3.89 -6.24
CA VAL A 64 3.79 -5.07 -6.34
C VAL A 64 3.35 -5.53 -4.95
N PHE A 65 4.28 -5.65 -4.01
CA PHE A 65 4.00 -6.03 -2.64
C PHE A 65 3.03 -5.04 -1.96
N ALA A 66 3.29 -3.74 -2.08
CA ALA A 66 2.49 -2.68 -1.49
C ALA A 66 1.04 -2.66 -2.01
N GLN A 67 0.84 -2.91 -3.31
CA GLN A 67 -0.51 -2.97 -3.90
C GLN A 67 -1.36 -4.08 -3.31
N GLN A 68 -0.77 -5.10 -2.68
CA GLN A 68 -1.49 -6.23 -2.09
C GLN A 68 -1.81 -6.04 -0.59
N GLN A 69 -1.32 -4.99 0.04
CA GLN A 69 -1.48 -4.73 1.48
C GLN A 69 -2.81 -4.03 1.80
N HIS A 70 -3.92 -4.64 1.39
CA HIS A 70 -5.27 -4.23 1.74
C HIS A 70 -6.26 -5.40 1.62
N LEU A 71 -7.39 -5.30 2.32
CA LEU A 71 -8.43 -6.34 2.34
C LEU A 71 -9.05 -6.63 0.95
N GLY A 72 -8.95 -5.66 0.05
CA GLY A 72 -9.55 -5.70 -1.28
C GLY A 72 -8.66 -6.24 -2.40
N ARG A 73 -7.48 -6.79 -2.08
CA ARG A 73 -6.40 -7.12 -3.04
C ARG A 73 -6.80 -8.04 -4.20
N ASN A 74 -7.85 -8.84 -4.03
CA ASN A 74 -8.32 -9.76 -5.06
C ASN A 74 -9.17 -9.08 -6.15
N TRP A 75 -9.61 -7.84 -5.91
CA TRP A 75 -10.61 -7.16 -6.75
C TRP A 75 -10.12 -5.82 -7.31
N ALA A 76 -9.25 -5.14 -6.59
CA ALA A 76 -8.75 -3.82 -6.94
C ALA A 76 -7.27 -3.72 -6.58
N ASP A 77 -6.53 -2.91 -7.32
CA ASP A 77 -5.24 -2.41 -6.86
C ASP A 77 -5.47 -1.34 -5.78
N LEU A 78 -4.59 -1.26 -4.78
CA LEU A 78 -4.68 -0.29 -3.69
C LEU A 78 -4.84 1.15 -4.22
N ASN A 79 -4.05 1.55 -5.22
CA ASN A 79 -4.10 2.91 -5.79
C ASN A 79 -5.47 3.28 -6.41
N GLN A 80 -6.29 2.31 -6.82
CA GLN A 80 -7.61 2.56 -7.39
C GLN A 80 -8.63 2.94 -6.32
N VAL A 81 -8.49 2.38 -5.11
CA VAL A 81 -9.48 2.47 -4.03
C VAL A 81 -9.01 3.33 -2.85
N PHE A 82 -7.72 3.64 -2.75
CA PHE A 82 -7.14 4.34 -1.61
C PHE A 82 -7.62 5.79 -1.46
N VAL A 83 -8.25 6.12 -0.34
CA VAL A 83 -8.54 7.51 0.04
C VAL A 83 -7.51 7.96 1.06
N ALA A 84 -6.81 9.06 0.76
CA ALA A 84 -5.76 9.58 1.63
C ALA A 84 -6.37 10.11 2.94
N PRO A 85 -5.94 9.61 4.11
CA PRO A 85 -6.43 10.12 5.38
C PRO A 85 -5.85 11.51 5.67
N ARG A 86 -6.48 12.20 6.62
CA ARG A 86 -5.98 13.44 7.22
C ARG A 86 -5.32 13.14 8.55
N PHE A 87 -4.37 13.99 8.91
CA PHE A 87 -3.67 13.92 10.19
C PHE A 87 -3.99 15.16 11.00
N LEU A 88 -4.02 15.01 12.33
CA LEU A 88 -4.06 16.16 13.21
C LEU A 88 -2.70 16.87 13.12
N ALA A 89 -2.72 18.19 12.93
CA ALA A 89 -1.50 18.97 12.97
C ALA A 89 -0.93 18.97 14.41
N PRO A 90 0.40 19.01 14.57
CA PRO A 90 1.01 19.22 15.87
C PRO A 90 0.41 20.46 16.53
N GLN A 91 -0.18 20.30 17.72
CA GLN A 91 -0.71 21.42 18.49
C GLN A 91 0.48 22.26 18.94
N THR A 92 0.62 23.45 18.37
CA THR A 92 1.75 24.35 18.65
C THR A 92 1.43 25.35 19.76
N ASP A 93 0.14 25.56 20.05
CA ASP A 93 -0.36 26.56 20.99
C ASP A 93 -1.26 25.93 22.06
N VAL A 94 -0.74 24.98 22.85
CA VAL A 94 -1.41 24.61 24.11
C VAL A 94 -0.92 25.61 25.16
N ASP A 95 -1.73 26.62 25.46
CA ASP A 95 -1.52 27.47 26.64
C ASP A 95 -1.47 26.57 27.88
N PRO A 96 -0.32 26.47 28.59
CA PRO A 96 -0.17 25.56 29.72
C PRO A 96 -1.11 25.88 30.89
N GLU A 97 -1.70 27.08 30.93
CA GLU A 97 -2.69 27.48 31.94
C GLU A 97 -4.13 27.11 31.56
N GLN A 98 -4.39 26.77 30.29
CA GLN A 98 -5.72 26.35 29.83
C GLN A 98 -5.80 24.83 29.75
N LEU A 99 -6.72 24.25 30.53
CA LEU A 99 -7.08 22.84 30.37
C LEU A 99 -7.65 22.64 28.96
N PRO A 100 -7.16 21.65 28.19
CA PRO A 100 -7.78 21.29 26.92
C PRO A 100 -9.26 20.99 27.15
N ASP A 101 -10.14 21.50 26.30
CA ASP A 101 -11.53 21.06 26.28
C ASP A 101 -11.57 19.63 25.73
N TRP A 102 -11.33 18.66 26.61
CA TRP A 102 -11.34 17.24 26.28
C TRP A 102 -12.66 16.80 25.67
N GLY A 103 -13.77 17.47 26.00
CA GLY A 103 -15.08 17.23 25.40
C GLY A 103 -15.09 17.62 23.92
N ALA A 104 -14.66 18.84 23.59
CA ALA A 104 -14.53 19.28 22.20
C ALA A 104 -13.48 18.48 21.41
N VAL A 105 -12.37 18.08 22.03
CA VAL A 105 -11.34 17.24 21.40
C VAL A 105 -11.88 15.84 21.10
N GLN A 106 -12.58 15.21 22.05
CA GLN A 106 -13.19 13.91 21.82
C GLN A 106 -14.34 13.96 20.82
N LEU A 107 -15.16 15.02 20.85
CA LEU A 107 -16.24 15.21 19.89
C LEU A 107 -15.68 15.39 18.47
N ASN A 108 -14.64 16.21 18.30
CA ASN A 108 -13.94 16.38 17.02
C ASN A 108 -13.26 15.10 16.53
N TYR A 109 -12.79 14.26 17.46
CA TYR A 109 -12.16 12.99 17.12
C TYR A 109 -13.18 11.92 16.75
N LEU A 110 -14.19 11.67 17.59
CA LEU A 110 -15.15 10.57 17.44
C LEU A 110 -16.34 10.89 16.54
N TRP A 111 -16.79 12.15 16.52
CA TRP A 111 -17.96 12.61 15.76
C TRP A 111 -17.74 13.97 15.09
N PRO A 112 -16.78 14.08 14.14
CA PRO A 112 -16.38 15.35 13.54
C PRO A 112 -17.53 16.12 12.88
N GLU A 113 -18.55 15.43 12.37
CA GLU A 113 -19.74 16.00 11.74
C GLU A 113 -20.67 16.65 12.77
N LEU A 114 -20.86 16.01 13.92
CA LEU A 114 -21.59 16.60 15.05
C LEU A 114 -20.79 17.79 15.60
N ALA A 115 -19.47 17.65 15.71
CA ALA A 115 -18.57 18.69 16.17
C ALA A 115 -18.57 19.95 15.29
N ALA A 116 -18.67 19.77 13.97
CA ALA A 116 -18.87 20.86 13.02
C ALA A 116 -20.23 21.55 13.20
N GLY A 117 -21.28 20.79 13.54
CA GLY A 117 -22.62 21.31 13.81
C GLY A 117 -22.74 22.12 15.10
N VAL A 118 -21.89 21.87 16.09
CA VAL A 118 -21.89 22.58 17.39
C VAL A 118 -20.78 23.62 17.54
N ALA A 119 -20.15 24.04 16.43
CA ALA A 119 -19.14 25.10 16.37
C ALA A 119 -17.94 24.91 17.34
N THR A 120 -17.49 23.67 17.53
CA THR A 120 -16.24 23.42 18.26
C THR A 120 -15.03 24.00 17.53
N PRO A 121 -13.94 24.36 18.25
CA PRO A 121 -12.72 24.87 17.63
C PRO A 121 -12.20 23.90 16.57
N HIS A 122 -11.90 24.42 15.37
CA HIS A 122 -11.35 23.59 14.30
C HIS A 122 -9.95 23.12 14.66
N VAL A 123 -9.77 21.81 14.84
CA VAL A 123 -8.45 21.23 15.06
C VAL A 123 -7.68 21.30 13.74
N PRO A 124 -6.52 21.98 13.68
CA PRO A 124 -5.78 22.13 12.44
C PRO A 124 -5.37 20.76 11.88
N GLU A 125 -5.51 20.61 10.57
CA GLU A 125 -5.25 19.34 9.87
C GLU A 125 -4.03 19.43 8.95
N MET A 126 -3.40 18.28 8.73
CA MET A 126 -2.29 18.10 7.83
C MET A 126 -2.60 17.01 6.79
N THR A 127 -2.17 17.27 5.54
CA THR A 127 -2.31 16.32 4.43
C THR A 127 -1.18 15.30 4.45
N LEU A 128 -1.39 14.12 3.86
CA LEU A 128 -0.31 13.14 3.66
C LEU A 128 0.87 13.74 2.89
N ASN A 129 0.62 14.55 1.86
CA ASN A 129 1.69 15.18 1.07
C ASN A 129 2.53 16.14 1.92
N ARG A 130 1.89 16.92 2.79
CA ARG A 130 2.61 17.80 3.72
C ARG A 130 3.41 16.97 4.71
N LEU A 131 2.81 15.93 5.29
CA LEU A 131 3.49 15.01 6.21
C LEU A 131 4.76 14.44 5.56
N LEU A 132 4.68 13.85 4.37
CA LEU A 132 5.83 13.24 3.69
C LEU A 132 6.95 14.23 3.35
N ARG A 133 6.63 15.52 3.18
CA ARG A 133 7.63 16.57 2.89
C ARG A 133 8.39 17.03 4.12
N ILE A 134 7.70 17.16 5.25
CA ILE A 134 8.30 17.70 6.50
C ILE A 134 8.83 16.60 7.42
N ALA A 135 8.26 15.40 7.34
CA ALA A 135 8.56 14.31 8.26
C ALA A 135 9.92 13.68 7.96
N ARG A 136 10.77 13.63 8.99
CA ARG A 136 11.96 12.78 9.01
C ARG A 136 11.66 11.45 9.70
N ARG A 137 11.17 11.48 10.94
CA ARG A 137 10.78 10.29 11.72
C ARG A 137 9.42 10.53 12.34
N VAL A 138 8.42 9.75 11.94
CA VAL A 138 7.05 9.94 12.40
C VAL A 138 6.47 8.65 12.92
N VAL A 139 5.76 8.74 14.04
CA VAL A 139 4.84 7.70 14.49
C VAL A 139 3.45 8.06 14.00
N VAL A 140 2.86 7.23 13.14
CA VAL A 140 1.44 7.35 12.79
C VAL A 140 0.64 6.58 13.82
N SER A 141 -0.01 7.31 14.71
CA SER A 141 -0.88 6.75 15.75
C SER A 141 -2.32 6.78 15.31
N ALA A 142 -3.02 5.65 15.45
CA ALA A 142 -4.45 5.55 15.17
C ALA A 142 -5.05 4.32 15.84
N GLU A 143 -6.38 4.32 15.98
CA GLU A 143 -7.14 3.15 16.41
C GLU A 143 -6.91 1.93 15.49
N PRO A 144 -7.10 0.71 16.02
CA PRO A 144 -7.16 -0.50 15.21
C PRO A 144 -8.20 -0.37 14.09
N GLY A 145 -7.86 -0.85 12.88
CA GLY A 145 -8.76 -0.78 11.73
C GLY A 145 -8.82 0.58 11.02
N ALA A 146 -8.15 1.62 11.51
CA ALA A 146 -8.12 2.93 10.86
C ALA A 146 -7.37 2.94 9.50
N GLY A 147 -6.65 1.87 9.17
CA GLY A 147 -5.94 1.70 7.89
C GLY A 147 -4.46 2.08 7.93
N LYS A 148 -3.80 1.95 9.09
CA LYS A 148 -2.36 2.25 9.26
C LYS A 148 -1.46 1.46 8.29
N THR A 149 -1.64 0.15 8.22
CA THR A 149 -0.97 -0.74 7.25
C THR A 149 -1.18 -0.27 5.81
N THR A 150 -2.44 -0.01 5.45
CA THR A 150 -2.85 0.45 4.12
C THR A 150 -2.21 1.80 3.75
N LEU A 151 -2.08 2.71 4.72
CA LEU A 151 -1.40 3.99 4.55
C LEU A 151 0.09 3.78 4.25
N LEU A 152 0.79 2.99 5.07
CA LEU A 152 2.21 2.71 4.86
C LEU A 152 2.45 2.04 3.51
N ALA A 153 1.60 1.09 3.12
CA ALA A 153 1.63 0.48 1.81
C ALA A 153 1.43 1.49 0.68
N HIS A 154 0.46 2.40 0.81
CA HIS A 154 0.25 3.44 -0.18
C HIS A 154 1.46 4.37 -0.33
N VAL A 155 2.12 4.72 0.77
CA VAL A 155 3.37 5.51 0.76
C VAL A 155 4.50 4.73 0.08
N ALA A 156 4.64 3.44 0.38
CA ALA A 156 5.62 2.57 -0.27
C ALA A 156 5.42 2.54 -1.79
N TYR A 157 4.17 2.34 -2.22
CA TYR A 157 3.80 2.33 -3.63
C TYR A 157 4.12 3.66 -4.33
N ARG A 158 3.73 4.80 -3.73
CA ARG A 158 4.03 6.13 -4.28
C ARG A 158 5.54 6.37 -4.41
N CYS A 159 6.30 6.01 -3.39
CA CYS A 159 7.75 6.16 -3.38
C CYS A 159 8.43 5.27 -4.44
N ALA A 160 7.94 4.05 -4.61
CA ALA A 160 8.44 3.12 -5.61
C ALA A 160 8.16 3.60 -7.05
N GLN A 161 7.00 4.21 -7.28
CA GLN A 161 6.57 4.72 -8.58
C GLN A 161 6.98 6.16 -8.86
N ALA A 162 7.59 6.86 -7.89
CA ALA A 162 7.93 8.26 -8.01
C ALA A 162 8.94 8.50 -9.14
N THR A 163 8.62 9.45 -10.00
CA THR A 163 9.53 9.97 -11.04
C THR A 163 10.06 11.34 -10.62
N HIS A 164 11.11 11.84 -11.28
CA HIS A 164 11.68 13.15 -10.96
C HIS A 164 10.76 14.33 -11.35
N ASP A 165 9.64 14.04 -12.01
CA ASP A 165 8.63 14.99 -12.44
C ASP A 165 7.31 14.79 -11.68
N GLY A 166 6.55 15.87 -11.51
CA GLY A 166 5.23 15.85 -10.88
C GLY A 166 5.24 16.02 -9.35
N GLU A 167 4.10 15.77 -8.72
CA GLU A 167 3.89 16.05 -7.29
C GLU A 167 4.78 15.22 -6.35
N ASP A 168 5.20 14.04 -6.81
CA ASP A 168 5.98 13.04 -6.07
C ASP A 168 7.48 13.07 -6.36
N ALA A 169 7.96 14.09 -7.08
CA ALA A 169 9.39 14.28 -7.40
C ALA A 169 10.32 14.17 -6.17
N PHE A 170 9.85 14.63 -5.01
CA PHE A 170 10.60 14.58 -3.76
C PHE A 170 10.78 13.15 -3.19
N LEU A 171 9.97 12.19 -3.63
CA LEU A 171 10.07 10.78 -3.25
C LEU A 171 10.97 9.97 -4.20
N ALA A 172 11.17 10.42 -5.45
CA ALA A 172 12.00 9.75 -6.44
C ALA A 172 13.42 9.34 -5.96
N PRO A 173 14.17 10.18 -5.22
CA PRO A 173 15.49 9.79 -4.74
C PRO A 173 15.46 8.75 -3.61
N LEU A 174 14.31 8.55 -2.96
CA LEU A 174 14.16 7.63 -1.84
C LEU A 174 13.96 6.19 -2.33
N MET A 175 14.39 5.25 -1.51
CA MET A 175 14.16 3.82 -1.66
C MET A 175 13.26 3.37 -0.49
N PRO A 176 12.01 2.96 -0.77
CA PRO A 176 11.10 2.50 0.27
C PRO A 176 11.46 1.08 0.70
N ILE A 177 11.37 0.81 2.01
CA ILE A 177 11.38 -0.55 2.56
C ILE A 177 10.16 -0.66 3.48
N LEU A 178 9.18 -1.44 3.04
CA LEU A 178 7.97 -1.73 3.81
C LEU A 178 8.15 -3.06 4.53
N ALA A 179 8.06 -3.05 5.85
CA ALA A 179 8.21 -4.23 6.69
C ALA A 179 7.23 -4.18 7.87
N HIS A 180 6.73 -5.35 8.26
CA HIS A 180 6.08 -5.50 9.55
C HIS A 180 7.15 -5.71 10.62
N VAL A 181 7.08 -5.00 11.75
CA VAL A 181 8.13 -5.05 12.79
C VAL A 181 8.25 -6.43 13.43
N ALA A 182 7.16 -7.19 13.49
CA ALA A 182 7.16 -8.56 14.00
C ALA A 182 7.86 -9.55 13.07
N ASP A 183 7.98 -9.23 11.78
CA ASP A 183 8.60 -10.11 10.77
C ASP A 183 10.12 -9.86 10.65
N LEU A 184 10.65 -8.88 11.40
CA LEU A 184 12.07 -8.57 11.37
C LEU A 184 12.86 -9.63 12.15
N ASP A 185 13.76 -10.32 11.46
CA ASP A 185 14.75 -11.17 12.11
C ASP A 185 15.87 -10.32 12.74
N LEU A 186 15.61 -9.87 13.96
CA LEU A 186 16.54 -9.04 14.75
C LEU A 186 17.80 -9.78 15.20
N THR A 187 17.85 -11.12 15.08
CA THR A 187 19.10 -11.85 15.37
C THR A 187 20.19 -11.46 14.37
N THR A 188 19.81 -11.20 13.12
CA THR A 188 20.77 -10.74 12.10
C THR A 188 21.35 -9.35 12.37
N ALA A 189 20.70 -8.56 13.24
CA ALA A 189 21.14 -7.21 13.58
C ALA A 189 22.49 -7.18 14.34
N GLN A 190 22.86 -8.29 14.99
CA GLN A 190 24.14 -8.41 15.69
C GLN A 190 25.34 -8.31 14.75
N ALA A 191 25.20 -8.82 13.52
CA ALA A 191 26.22 -8.65 12.48
C ALA A 191 26.24 -7.22 11.94
N HIS A 192 25.06 -6.66 11.64
CA HIS A 192 24.94 -5.28 11.17
C HIS A 192 23.48 -4.77 11.28
N PRO A 193 23.24 -3.49 11.65
CA PRO A 193 21.88 -2.94 11.82
C PRO A 193 20.99 -2.99 10.55
N LEU A 194 21.57 -3.01 9.36
CA LEU A 194 20.82 -3.11 8.09
C LEU A 194 20.42 -4.55 7.73
N SER A 195 20.98 -5.58 8.37
CA SER A 195 20.74 -6.98 8.01
C SER A 195 19.26 -7.38 8.05
N PRO A 196 18.46 -6.98 9.06
CA PRO A 196 17.02 -7.27 9.06
C PRO A 196 16.31 -6.68 7.84
N LEU A 197 16.65 -5.46 7.42
CA LEU A 197 16.08 -4.80 6.25
C LEU A 197 16.45 -5.50 4.94
N VAL A 198 17.69 -6.01 4.84
CA VAL A 198 18.11 -6.82 3.70
C VAL A 198 17.32 -8.13 3.66
N GLY A 199 17.08 -8.76 4.82
CA GLY A 199 16.23 -9.93 4.94
C GLY A 199 14.83 -9.71 4.37
N VAL A 200 14.19 -8.59 4.72
CA VAL A 200 12.86 -8.21 4.19
C VAL A 200 12.87 -8.13 2.67
N LEU A 201 13.85 -7.43 2.07
CA LEU A 201 13.91 -7.27 0.62
C LEU A 201 14.16 -8.59 -0.11
N LEU A 202 14.95 -9.48 0.48
CA LEU A 202 15.20 -10.82 -0.07
C LEU A 202 13.97 -11.74 0.04
N ALA A 203 13.10 -11.52 1.02
CA ALA A 203 11.85 -12.27 1.15
C ALA A 203 10.76 -11.77 0.19
N GLN A 204 10.85 -10.50 -0.24
CA GLN A 204 9.87 -9.88 -1.16
C GLN A 204 10.18 -10.13 -2.64
N GLY A 205 11.45 -10.30 -3.02
CA GLY A 205 11.87 -10.40 -4.41
C GLY A 205 12.50 -11.74 -4.77
N ASP A 206 12.11 -12.28 -5.92
CA ASP A 206 12.70 -13.49 -6.47
C ASP A 206 14.14 -13.23 -6.96
N GLU A 207 15.07 -14.14 -6.64
CA GLU A 207 16.42 -14.21 -7.20
C GLU A 207 17.29 -12.95 -6.98
N LEU A 208 17.21 -12.33 -5.80
CA LEU A 208 18.09 -11.22 -5.42
C LEU A 208 19.39 -11.70 -4.77
N ASN A 209 20.53 -11.18 -5.24
CA ASN A 209 21.83 -11.46 -4.61
C ASN A 209 21.98 -10.66 -3.30
N ARG A 210 22.11 -11.37 -2.17
CA ARG A 210 22.23 -10.76 -0.82
C ARG A 210 23.32 -9.70 -0.70
N ARG A 211 24.51 -9.94 -1.25
CA ARG A 211 25.62 -8.97 -1.18
C ARG A 211 25.30 -7.71 -1.96
N ALA A 212 24.78 -7.86 -3.17
CA ALA A 212 24.40 -6.73 -4.00
C ALA A 212 23.28 -5.88 -3.36
N VAL A 213 22.28 -6.55 -2.75
CA VAL A 213 21.20 -5.88 -2.00
C VAL A 213 21.78 -5.15 -0.81
N TYR A 214 22.60 -5.80 0.01
CA TYR A 214 23.25 -5.16 1.16
C TYR A 214 24.05 -3.93 0.75
N ASP A 215 24.89 -4.03 -0.29
CA ASP A 215 25.69 -2.92 -0.76
C ASP A 215 24.83 -1.74 -1.24
N LEU A 216 23.71 -2.03 -1.92
CA LEU A 216 22.74 -1.02 -2.33
C LEU A 216 22.06 -0.36 -1.13
N VAL A 217 21.52 -1.14 -0.18
CA VAL A 217 20.85 -0.62 1.02
C VAL A 217 21.83 0.23 1.83
N ASN A 218 23.06 -0.23 2.04
CA ASN A 218 24.10 0.53 2.74
C ASN A 218 24.44 1.86 2.03
N ARG A 219 24.60 1.85 0.69
CA ARG A 219 24.81 3.09 -0.07
C ARG A 219 23.64 4.06 0.07
N ARG A 220 22.40 3.57 0.01
CA ARG A 220 21.19 4.38 0.16
C ARG A 220 21.04 4.92 1.58
N ALA A 221 21.35 4.10 2.60
CA ALA A 221 21.31 4.49 4.00
C ALA A 221 22.29 5.64 4.28
N ARG A 222 23.55 5.50 3.84
CA ARG A 222 24.58 6.53 4.00
C ARG A 222 24.24 7.83 3.27
N ALA A 223 23.49 7.75 2.18
CA ALA A 223 23.05 8.92 1.43
C ALA A 223 21.78 9.58 1.98
N GLY A 224 21.21 9.09 3.09
CA GLY A 224 19.92 9.59 3.61
C GLY A 224 18.74 9.32 2.67
N ARG A 225 18.85 8.30 1.82
CA ARG A 225 17.88 7.96 0.76
C ARG A 225 17.04 6.73 1.09
N LEU A 226 17.05 6.25 2.33
CA LEU A 226 16.13 5.21 2.77
C LEU A 226 14.87 5.84 3.37
N LEU A 227 13.72 5.28 2.97
CA LEU A 227 12.42 5.51 3.60
C LEU A 227 11.96 4.18 4.20
N LEU A 228 12.03 4.05 5.51
CA LEU A 228 11.54 2.86 6.22
C LEU A 228 10.09 3.05 6.61
N LEU A 229 9.26 2.08 6.27
CA LEU A 229 7.84 2.05 6.54
C LEU A 229 7.62 0.81 7.41
N LEU A 230 7.52 1.03 8.72
CA LEU A 230 7.52 -0.01 9.73
C LEU A 230 6.11 -0.16 10.31
N ASP A 231 5.47 -1.28 10.04
CA ASP A 231 4.09 -1.53 10.46
C ASP A 231 4.02 -2.39 11.73
N GLY A 232 3.04 -2.14 12.61
CA GLY A 232 2.65 -3.08 13.67
C GLY A 232 3.36 -2.91 15.01
N TRP A 233 3.76 -1.70 15.41
CA TRP A 233 4.37 -1.48 16.74
C TRP A 233 3.43 -1.85 17.89
N ASP A 234 2.14 -1.58 17.75
CA ASP A 234 1.11 -1.94 18.72
C ASP A 234 0.94 -3.44 18.89
N GLU A 235 1.28 -4.22 17.87
CA GLU A 235 1.14 -5.69 17.86
C GLU A 235 2.26 -6.40 18.63
N LEU A 236 3.35 -5.70 18.93
CA LEU A 236 4.46 -6.24 19.71
C LEU A 236 4.12 -6.28 21.20
N GLY A 237 4.48 -7.39 21.86
CA GLY A 237 4.61 -7.45 23.31
C GLY A 237 5.84 -6.66 23.81
N GLU A 238 5.97 -6.52 25.13
CA GLU A 238 7.02 -5.71 25.77
C GLU A 238 8.45 -6.10 25.33
N ALA A 239 8.77 -7.40 25.35
CA ALA A 239 10.07 -7.90 24.91
C ALA A 239 10.36 -7.56 23.43
N GLY A 240 9.35 -7.67 22.57
CA GLY A 240 9.45 -7.32 21.16
C GLY A 240 9.69 -5.83 20.95
N ARG A 241 8.94 -4.97 21.66
CA ARG A 241 9.13 -3.50 21.64
C ARG A 241 10.53 -3.11 22.08
N THR A 242 11.04 -3.72 23.15
CA THR A 242 12.41 -3.49 23.64
C THR A 242 13.47 -3.90 22.60
N ALA A 243 13.30 -5.05 21.96
CA ALA A 243 14.23 -5.52 20.93
C ALA A 243 14.22 -4.61 19.69
N VAL A 244 13.04 -4.26 19.19
CA VAL A 244 12.89 -3.34 18.04
C VAL A 244 13.42 -1.94 18.39
N PHE A 245 13.16 -1.45 19.60
CA PHE A 245 13.71 -0.17 20.07
C PHE A 245 15.24 -0.17 20.06
N ALA A 246 15.87 -1.18 20.64
CA ALA A 246 17.33 -1.30 20.67
C ALA A 246 17.92 -1.39 19.25
N TRP A 247 17.25 -2.13 18.35
CA TRP A 247 17.64 -2.18 16.94
C TRP A 247 17.51 -0.83 16.24
N LEU A 248 16.38 -0.12 16.41
CA LEU A 248 16.17 1.20 15.85
C LEU A 248 17.21 2.20 16.37
N GLN A 249 17.55 2.15 17.66
CA GLN A 249 18.58 2.97 18.26
C GLN A 249 19.94 2.73 17.60
N ALA A 250 20.37 1.47 17.46
CA ALA A 250 21.62 1.11 16.81
C ALA A 250 21.65 1.51 15.32
N LEU A 251 20.51 1.37 14.63
CA LEU A 251 20.35 1.77 13.23
C LEU A 251 20.50 3.29 13.08
N LEU A 252 19.82 4.07 13.93
CA LEU A 252 19.80 5.53 13.89
C LEU A 252 21.11 6.17 14.34
N GLN A 253 21.83 5.55 15.28
CA GLN A 253 23.18 5.97 15.65
C GLN A 253 24.13 5.95 14.46
N ARG A 254 23.97 4.99 13.55
CA ARG A 254 24.83 4.83 12.36
C ARG A 254 24.29 5.52 11.11
N TYR A 255 22.97 5.58 10.97
CA TYR A 255 22.27 6.12 9.79
C TYR A 255 21.21 7.13 10.22
N GLY A 256 21.66 8.24 10.80
CA GLY A 256 20.76 9.26 11.35
C GLY A 256 19.79 9.86 10.33
N ASP A 257 20.21 10.02 9.07
CA ASP A 257 19.45 10.67 8.00
C ASP A 257 18.37 9.79 7.34
N CYS A 258 18.19 8.55 7.81
CA CYS A 258 17.08 7.71 7.38
C CYS A 258 15.73 8.35 7.70
N ARG A 259 14.84 8.35 6.70
CA ARG A 259 13.44 8.72 6.90
C ARG A 259 12.66 7.50 7.37
N MET A 260 11.77 7.69 8.34
CA MET A 260 11.00 6.59 8.93
C MET A 260 9.55 7.02 9.18
N ILE A 261 8.62 6.13 8.84
CA ILE A 261 7.23 6.21 9.27
C ILE A 261 6.91 4.88 9.94
N LEU A 262 6.53 4.94 11.21
CA LEU A 262 6.21 3.77 12.01
C LEU A 262 4.75 3.83 12.43
N SER A 263 3.98 2.76 12.22
CA SER A 263 2.59 2.70 12.68
C SER A 263 2.52 2.20 14.12
N ALA A 264 1.67 2.83 14.93
CA ALA A 264 1.42 2.43 16.30
C ALA A 264 -0.06 2.62 16.67
N GLY A 265 -0.44 2.03 17.80
CA GLY A 265 -1.72 2.28 18.44
C GLY A 265 -1.79 3.67 19.08
N PRO A 266 -2.92 4.02 19.71
CA PRO A 266 -3.10 5.27 20.43
C PRO A 266 -2.11 5.46 21.60
N THR A 267 -1.54 4.38 22.12
CA THR A 267 -0.62 4.39 23.25
C THR A 267 0.56 3.43 23.03
N GLY A 268 1.56 3.47 23.91
CA GLY A 268 2.68 2.50 23.91
C GLY A 268 3.85 2.85 22.99
N TYR A 269 3.81 3.98 22.27
CA TYR A 269 4.91 4.48 21.43
C TYR A 269 5.87 5.44 22.17
N GLY A 270 5.66 5.67 23.48
CA GLY A 270 6.47 6.58 24.30
C GLY A 270 7.99 6.42 24.15
N PRO A 271 8.55 5.20 24.13
CA PRO A 271 9.98 5.00 23.91
C PRO A 271 10.50 5.63 22.62
N LEU A 272 9.72 5.59 21.52
CA LEU A 272 10.12 6.09 20.21
C LEU A 272 10.37 7.61 20.20
N LEU A 273 9.77 8.36 21.13
CA LEU A 273 9.98 9.80 21.27
C LEU A 273 11.46 10.11 21.59
N SER A 274 12.15 9.24 22.32
CA SER A 274 13.59 9.38 22.60
C SER A 274 14.50 9.17 21.38
N LEU A 275 13.95 8.68 20.26
CA LEU A 275 14.64 8.51 18.98
C LEU A 275 14.24 9.60 17.97
N ASP A 276 13.75 10.74 18.45
CA ASP A 276 13.25 11.90 17.69
C ASP A 276 12.05 11.59 16.78
N PHE A 277 11.23 10.59 17.13
CA PHE A 277 9.99 10.40 16.41
C PHE A 277 8.94 11.43 16.82
N THR A 278 8.33 12.07 15.82
CA THR A 278 7.18 12.97 16.05
C THR A 278 5.88 12.16 15.98
N PRO A 279 5.05 12.12 17.04
CA PRO A 279 3.76 11.48 16.98
C PRO A 279 2.82 12.29 16.10
N THR A 280 2.10 11.61 15.21
CA THR A 280 1.12 12.19 14.32
C THR A 280 -0.12 11.31 14.34
N VAL A 281 -1.24 11.89 14.77
CA VAL A 281 -2.50 11.16 14.91
C VAL A 281 -3.23 11.16 13.58
N MET A 282 -3.62 9.98 13.11
CA MET A 282 -4.49 9.84 11.96
C MET A 282 -5.93 10.08 12.40
N ARG A 283 -6.62 11.01 11.72
CA ARG A 283 -7.99 11.37 12.04
C ARG A 283 -8.96 10.30 11.52
N PRO A 284 -10.05 10.01 12.23
CA PRO A 284 -11.16 9.22 11.68
C PRO A 284 -11.69 9.82 10.38
N TRP A 285 -12.21 9.00 9.47
CA TRP A 285 -12.72 9.51 8.19
C TRP A 285 -13.97 10.38 8.39
N ARG A 286 -14.08 11.43 7.57
CA ARG A 286 -15.34 12.18 7.40
C ARG A 286 -16.26 11.46 6.43
N LEU A 287 -17.54 11.82 6.47
CA LEU A 287 -18.54 11.34 5.52
C LEU A 287 -18.06 11.47 4.05
N SER A 288 -17.46 12.60 3.67
CA SER A 288 -16.95 12.82 2.32
C SER A 288 -15.84 11.83 1.90
N GLU A 289 -15.01 11.40 2.84
CA GLU A 289 -13.94 10.42 2.58
C GLU A 289 -14.53 9.01 2.44
N VAL A 290 -15.53 8.67 3.26
CA VAL A 290 -16.31 7.43 3.16
C VAL A 290 -17.03 7.37 1.81
N GLU A 291 -17.69 8.44 1.39
CA GLU A 291 -18.37 8.54 0.08
C GLU A 291 -17.38 8.41 -1.08
N ALA A 292 -16.22 9.07 -1.00
CA ALA A 292 -15.16 8.95 -2.00
C ALA A 292 -14.64 7.51 -2.10
N PHE A 293 -14.48 6.82 -0.96
CA PHE A 293 -14.07 5.43 -0.92
C PHE A 293 -15.12 4.52 -1.56
N ALA A 294 -16.40 4.69 -1.18
CA ALA A 294 -17.51 3.95 -1.75
C ALA A 294 -17.64 4.15 -3.27
N ALA A 295 -17.50 5.39 -3.75
CA ALA A 295 -17.55 5.72 -5.18
C ALA A 295 -16.41 5.07 -5.97
N ARG A 296 -15.19 5.03 -5.41
CA ARG A 296 -14.05 4.34 -6.04
C ARG A 296 -14.29 2.84 -6.15
N TRP A 297 -14.81 2.22 -5.08
CA TRP A 297 -15.18 0.81 -5.10
C TRP A 297 -16.28 0.50 -6.10
N ALA A 298 -17.34 1.31 -6.14
CA ALA A 298 -18.41 1.16 -7.12
C ALA A 298 -17.88 1.17 -8.56
N ARG A 299 -16.93 2.08 -8.86
CA ARG A 299 -16.26 2.16 -10.16
C ARG A 299 -15.40 0.95 -10.49
N VAL A 300 -14.65 0.41 -9.52
CA VAL A 300 -13.85 -0.80 -9.77
C VAL A 300 -14.76 -1.99 -10.02
N LEU A 301 -15.80 -2.16 -9.21
CA LEU A 301 -16.75 -3.28 -9.30
C LEU A 301 -17.64 -3.20 -10.54
N SER A 302 -17.95 -2.00 -11.05
CA SER A 302 -18.68 -1.87 -12.33
C SER A 302 -17.83 -2.37 -13.51
N ASN A 303 -16.51 -2.21 -13.43
CA ASN A 303 -15.58 -2.63 -14.49
C ASN A 303 -15.15 -4.10 -14.35
N ASN A 304 -15.14 -4.61 -13.12
CA ASN A 304 -14.87 -6.02 -12.79
C ASN A 304 -16.00 -6.55 -11.92
N PRO A 305 -17.16 -6.90 -12.51
CA PRO A 305 -18.28 -7.42 -11.75
C PRO A 305 -17.85 -8.69 -11.02
N LEU A 306 -18.11 -8.71 -9.71
CA LEU A 306 -17.94 -9.92 -8.91
C LEU A 306 -18.79 -11.04 -9.50
N PRO A 307 -18.39 -12.32 -9.39
CA PRO A 307 -19.27 -13.44 -9.71
C PRO A 307 -20.42 -13.48 -8.68
N THR A 308 -21.41 -12.60 -8.83
CA THR A 308 -22.52 -12.38 -7.90
C THR A 308 -23.43 -13.60 -7.75
N GLY A 309 -23.48 -14.47 -8.76
CA GLY A 309 -24.30 -15.68 -8.77
C GLY A 309 -24.03 -16.67 -7.62
N ARG A 310 -22.85 -16.62 -6.98
CA ARG A 310 -22.52 -17.48 -5.83
C ARG A 310 -22.84 -16.85 -4.47
N TYR A 311 -22.74 -15.52 -4.36
CA TYR A 311 -22.63 -14.82 -3.07
C TYR A 311 -23.88 -14.01 -2.70
N TRP A 312 -24.54 -13.37 -3.67
CA TRP A 312 -25.72 -12.54 -3.42
C TRP A 312 -26.98 -13.13 -4.07
N ARG A 313 -28.10 -13.08 -3.35
CA ARG A 313 -29.44 -13.43 -3.84
C ARG A 313 -30.41 -12.33 -3.43
N PRO A 314 -31.40 -11.97 -4.27
CA PRO A 314 -32.44 -11.01 -3.90
C PRO A 314 -33.10 -11.40 -2.56
N GLY A 315 -33.29 -10.43 -1.67
CA GLY A 315 -33.89 -10.64 -0.33
C GLY A 315 -32.92 -10.94 0.81
N ARG A 316 -31.59 -10.94 0.58
CA ARG A 316 -30.59 -11.11 1.66
C ARG A 316 -30.05 -9.80 2.19
N THR A 317 -29.74 -9.76 3.48
CA THR A 317 -29.10 -8.61 4.12
C THR A 317 -27.61 -8.54 3.79
N ALA A 318 -27.00 -7.36 3.96
CA ALA A 318 -25.56 -7.16 3.79
C ALA A 318 -24.74 -8.10 4.69
N LEU A 319 -25.19 -8.34 5.92
CA LEU A 319 -24.56 -9.27 6.88
C LEU A 319 -24.58 -10.72 6.37
N GLN A 320 -25.72 -11.19 5.87
CA GLN A 320 -25.87 -12.55 5.30
C GLN A 320 -25.03 -12.75 4.04
N THR A 321 -24.81 -11.68 3.29
CA THR A 321 -23.94 -11.70 2.11
C THR A 321 -22.47 -11.70 2.54
N ALA A 322 -22.09 -10.88 3.53
CA ALA A 322 -20.75 -10.80 4.11
C ALA A 322 -20.26 -12.13 4.69
N GLN A 323 -21.12 -12.85 5.42
CA GLN A 323 -20.76 -14.16 5.99
C GLN A 323 -20.40 -15.22 4.94
N ARG A 324 -20.90 -15.10 3.71
CA ARG A 324 -20.56 -16.00 2.59
C ARG A 324 -19.32 -15.61 1.80
N PHE A 325 -18.77 -14.41 2.02
CA PHE A 325 -17.50 -14.02 1.38
C PHE A 325 -16.29 -14.73 2.01
N TRP A 326 -16.45 -15.32 3.19
CA TRP A 326 -15.38 -15.96 3.99
C TRP A 326 -15.45 -17.50 4.00
N LEU A 327 -16.37 -18.10 3.23
CA LEU A 327 -16.52 -19.55 3.01
C LEU A 327 -16.24 -19.89 1.54
#